data_AF-A0A1V5H0P6-F1
#
_entry.id   AF-A0A1V5H0P6-F1
#
_cell.length_a   1.000
_cell.length_b   1.000
_cell.length_c   1.000
_cell.angle_alpha   90.00
_cell.angle_beta   90.00
_cell.angle_gamma   90.00
#
_symmetry.space_group_name_H-M   'P 1'
#
loop_
_entity.id
_entity.type
_entity.pdbx_description
1 polymer ?
#
loop_
_entity_poly.entity_id
_entity_poly.type
_entity_poly.pdbx_seq_one_letter_code
_entity_poly.pdbx_strand_id
1 'polypeptide(L)'
;MRTRLRACRCGREGFASGRRGPLRAVSVLLVAVLLAGLPATAAGWSPFQLSLSPQVQVVGPDTAVHGLRLSLPWGDNAEVNGLELGFYKTPADGVTVQCAGVSAQGEAAGGLGVSAFGNVGGFSGIQVSGVFAVSGWALDEAASIEGVQLAGVFTETGAVSGAQIGGLVACASRVAGLQFGGWTVAADEVRGGQLGGLTSGAARVDGLQLSAAVDLARSLRGVQLSGLTNVAGDMAGGGMQVSAVNVVERGRGFQLGVVNAGRDFNGLQIGVLNIIRNGPIPVMPIVNFGWGGDVDSGPAGEAGSIDKQEFIGASIIAPVAAAVVSLYALLIAYGVSETGSCMVDDWF
;
A
#
# COMPACT_ATOMS: atom_id res chain seq x y z
N MET A 1 -90.10 5.49 -45.28
CA MET A 1 -89.89 4.68 -44.06
C MET A 1 -89.55 5.65 -42.93
N ARG A 2 -90.49 5.99 -42.02
CA ARG A 2 -90.60 5.49 -40.63
C ARG A 2 -89.22 5.52 -39.92
N THR A 3 -88.95 6.23 -38.82
CA THR A 3 -89.78 6.56 -37.64
C THR A 3 -89.12 7.67 -36.80
N ARG A 4 -89.93 8.43 -36.04
CA ARG A 4 -89.57 9.44 -35.02
C ARG A 4 -88.85 8.82 -33.80
N LEU A 5 -88.13 9.63 -33.01
CA LEU A 5 -88.37 9.83 -31.56
C LEU A 5 -87.45 10.88 -30.91
N ARG A 6 -88.04 11.66 -29.99
CA ARG A 6 -87.48 12.74 -29.16
C ARG A 6 -87.09 12.20 -27.76
N ALA A 7 -86.30 13.04 -27.05
CA ALA A 7 -86.16 13.18 -25.58
C ALA A 7 -85.18 12.19 -24.90
N CYS A 8 -84.47 12.48 -23.80
CA CYS A 8 -84.39 13.63 -22.89
C CYS A 8 -83.07 13.55 -22.08
N ARG A 9 -82.79 14.61 -21.29
CA ARG A 9 -81.66 14.81 -20.36
C ARG A 9 -81.50 13.73 -19.27
N CYS A 10 -80.26 13.64 -18.76
CA CYS A 10 -79.83 13.67 -17.33
C CYS A 10 -78.94 12.47 -16.92
N GLY A 11 -77.81 12.77 -16.25
CA GLY A 11 -76.99 11.78 -15.54
C GLY A 11 -75.50 12.15 -15.43
N ARG A 12 -75.12 12.88 -14.37
CA ARG A 12 -73.75 13.00 -13.84
C ARG A 12 -73.29 11.66 -13.29
N GLU A 13 -72.05 11.22 -13.54
CA GLU A 13 -71.04 10.59 -12.63
C GLU A 13 -69.70 10.67 -13.42
N GLY A 14 -68.55 11.19 -12.97
CA GLY A 14 -67.93 11.18 -11.66
C GLY A 14 -66.73 10.21 -11.68
N PHE A 15 -65.55 10.63 -12.15
CA PHE A 15 -64.29 9.95 -11.78
C PHE A 15 -63.09 10.91 -11.79
N ALA A 16 -62.76 11.40 -10.60
CA ALA A 16 -61.48 12.04 -10.29
C ALA A 16 -60.44 10.95 -10.00
N SER A 17 -59.26 11.02 -10.62
CA SER A 17 -58.04 10.48 -10.01
C SER A 17 -56.87 11.38 -10.40
N GLY A 18 -56.47 12.24 -9.47
CA GLY A 18 -55.30 13.09 -9.60
C GLY A 18 -54.03 12.27 -9.46
N ARG A 19 -53.41 11.91 -10.59
CA ARG A 19 -52.00 11.48 -10.61
C ARG A 19 -51.15 12.68 -10.20
N ARG A 20 -50.80 12.76 -8.92
CA ARG A 20 -49.75 13.67 -8.42
C ARG A 20 -48.42 13.20 -9.04
N GLY A 21 -48.02 13.85 -10.13
CA GLY A 21 -46.87 13.43 -10.92
C GLY A 21 -45.51 13.56 -10.21
N PRO A 22 -44.48 12.88 -10.73
CA PRO A 22 -43.11 12.88 -10.17
C PRO A 22 -42.51 14.29 -10.06
N LEU A 23 -42.97 15.22 -10.90
CA LEU A 23 -42.55 16.62 -10.89
C LEU A 23 -42.82 17.32 -9.55
N ARG A 24 -43.95 17.06 -8.88
CA ARG A 24 -44.24 17.70 -7.58
C ARG A 24 -43.37 17.16 -6.45
N ALA A 25 -43.02 15.87 -6.49
CA ALA A 25 -42.10 15.29 -5.52
C ALA A 25 -40.68 15.85 -5.70
N VAL A 26 -40.23 16.02 -6.95
CA VAL A 26 -38.95 16.66 -7.28
C VAL A 26 -38.92 18.13 -6.84
N SER A 27 -40.00 18.89 -7.06
CA SER A 27 -40.07 20.29 -6.61
C SER A 27 -40.08 20.44 -5.08
N VAL A 28 -40.78 19.55 -4.36
CA VAL A 28 -40.80 19.58 -2.88
C VAL A 28 -39.45 19.18 -2.30
N LEU A 29 -38.76 18.21 -2.92
CA LEU A 29 -37.40 17.82 -2.52
C LEU A 29 -36.41 18.96 -2.75
N LEU A 30 -36.45 19.62 -3.91
CA LEU A 30 -35.62 20.80 -4.22
C LEU A 30 -35.85 21.95 -3.23
N VAL A 31 -37.11 22.25 -2.90
CA VAL A 31 -37.45 23.29 -1.93
C VAL A 31 -37.02 22.90 -0.51
N ALA A 32 -37.15 21.63 -0.12
CA ALA A 32 -36.67 21.15 1.19
C ALA A 32 -35.13 21.20 1.30
N VAL A 33 -34.42 20.86 0.21
CA VAL A 33 -32.95 20.97 0.13
C VAL A 33 -32.50 22.43 0.20
N LEU A 34 -33.19 23.34 -0.50
CA LEU A 34 -32.93 24.78 -0.45
C LEU A 34 -33.22 25.38 0.94
N LEU A 35 -34.26 24.89 1.63
CA LEU A 35 -34.61 25.34 2.99
C LEU A 35 -33.67 24.77 4.07
N ALA A 36 -33.07 23.60 3.85
CA ALA A 36 -32.11 23.00 4.77
C ALA A 36 -30.73 23.71 4.77
N GLY A 37 -30.37 24.42 3.69
CA GLY A 37 -29.10 25.16 3.60
C GLY A 37 -29.06 26.48 4.39
N LEU A 38 -30.21 27.09 4.66
CA LEU A 38 -30.30 28.41 5.32
C LEU A 38 -29.89 28.43 6.81
N PRO A 39 -30.23 27.44 7.66
CA PRO A 39 -29.79 27.43 9.07
C PRO A 39 -28.34 26.97 9.26
N ALA A 40 -27.76 26.22 8.32
CA ALA A 40 -26.42 25.64 8.44
C ALA A 40 -25.29 26.68 8.33
N THR A 41 -25.49 27.72 7.51
CA THR A 41 -24.49 28.77 7.30
C THR A 41 -24.26 29.66 8.54
N ALA A 42 -25.20 29.71 9.48
CA ALA A 42 -25.06 30.45 10.73
C ALA A 42 -24.37 29.64 11.84
N ALA A 43 -24.43 28.30 11.78
CA ALA A 43 -23.88 27.40 12.79
C ALA A 43 -22.46 26.91 12.48
N GLY A 44 -21.98 27.13 11.25
CA GLY A 44 -20.68 26.64 10.77
C GLY A 44 -20.67 25.16 10.40
N TRP A 45 -21.82 24.47 10.53
CA TRP A 45 -21.96 23.06 10.18
C TRP A 45 -23.35 22.74 9.58
N SER A 46 -23.44 21.64 8.83
CA SER A 46 -24.67 21.12 8.23
C SER A 46 -24.81 19.60 8.42
N PRO A 47 -26.01 19.06 8.69
CA PRO A 47 -26.21 17.62 8.72
C PRO A 47 -26.25 16.98 7.31
N PHE A 48 -26.44 17.79 6.27
CA PHE A 48 -26.62 17.33 4.91
C PHE A 48 -25.91 18.26 3.92
N GLN A 49 -25.24 17.68 2.95
CA GLN A 49 -24.61 18.38 1.85
C GLN A 49 -24.88 17.66 0.52
N LEU A 50 -25.20 18.44 -0.49
CA LEU A 50 -25.28 18.01 -1.89
C LEU A 50 -24.50 18.99 -2.74
N SER A 51 -23.61 18.47 -3.59
CA SER A 51 -22.82 19.27 -4.51
C SER A 51 -22.87 18.70 -5.92
N LEU A 52 -22.91 19.60 -6.90
CA LEU A 52 -22.62 19.29 -8.30
C LEU A 52 -21.22 19.79 -8.70
N SER A 53 -20.76 20.86 -8.05
CA SER A 53 -19.39 21.37 -8.13
C SER A 53 -19.14 22.26 -6.91
N PRO A 54 -17.89 22.71 -6.64
CA PRO A 54 -17.61 23.65 -5.54
C PRO A 54 -18.42 24.95 -5.63
N GLN A 55 -18.75 25.37 -6.86
CA GLN A 55 -19.54 26.57 -7.14
C GLN A 55 -21.06 26.31 -7.02
N VAL A 56 -21.47 25.05 -7.06
CA VAL A 56 -22.88 24.62 -7.06
C VAL A 56 -23.06 23.57 -5.96
N GLN A 57 -23.13 24.04 -4.71
CA GLN A 57 -23.32 23.21 -3.51
C GLN A 57 -24.27 23.87 -2.50
N VAL A 58 -24.93 23.05 -1.68
CA VAL A 58 -25.97 23.51 -0.72
C VAL A 58 -25.37 24.34 0.41
N VAL A 59 -24.24 23.90 0.97
CA VAL A 59 -23.45 24.66 1.95
C VAL A 59 -22.05 24.93 1.41
N GLY A 60 -21.45 26.05 1.77
CA GLY A 60 -20.13 26.47 1.25
C GLY A 60 -18.97 25.57 1.73
N PRO A 61 -17.77 25.70 1.15
CA PRO A 61 -16.63 24.83 1.46
C PRO A 61 -16.13 24.91 2.89
N ASP A 62 -16.30 26.07 3.53
CA ASP A 62 -15.92 26.31 4.92
C ASP A 62 -16.93 25.76 5.93
N THR A 63 -18.06 25.19 5.47
CA THR A 63 -19.07 24.60 6.35
C THR A 63 -18.77 23.12 6.58
N ALA A 64 -18.60 22.73 7.85
CA ALA A 64 -18.41 21.33 8.23
C ALA A 64 -19.68 20.51 7.95
N VAL A 65 -19.53 19.25 7.56
CA VAL A 65 -20.68 18.35 7.33
C VAL A 65 -20.70 17.25 8.39
N HIS A 66 -21.75 17.21 9.21
CA HIS A 66 -21.94 16.19 10.25
C HIS A 66 -23.16 15.33 9.93
N GLY A 67 -23.00 14.38 9.01
CA GLY A 67 -24.10 13.53 8.55
C GLY A 67 -23.84 12.95 7.18
N LEU A 68 -24.53 13.45 6.14
CA LEU A 68 -24.43 12.92 4.78
C LEU A 68 -23.88 13.95 3.79
N ARG A 69 -22.77 13.63 3.13
CA ARG A 69 -22.24 14.37 1.97
C ARG A 69 -22.44 13.59 0.68
N LEU A 70 -23.14 14.19 -0.29
CA LEU A 70 -23.32 13.67 -1.65
C LEU A 70 -22.62 14.58 -2.66
N SER A 71 -21.60 14.06 -3.33
CA SER A 71 -20.77 14.82 -4.29
C SER A 71 -20.87 14.27 -5.70
N LEU A 72 -21.62 14.96 -6.57
CA LEU A 72 -22.01 14.48 -7.89
C LEU A 72 -21.71 15.49 -9.01
N PRO A 73 -20.50 15.49 -9.63
CA PRO A 73 -19.39 14.56 -9.45
C PRO A 73 -18.39 14.94 -8.34
N TRP A 74 -18.38 16.21 -7.92
CA TRP A 74 -17.38 16.78 -7.00
C TRP A 74 -18.07 17.67 -5.97
N GLY A 75 -17.56 17.69 -4.75
CA GLY A 75 -17.91 18.66 -3.71
C GLY A 75 -16.67 19.11 -2.98
N ASP A 76 -16.75 20.27 -2.33
CA ASP A 76 -15.63 20.79 -1.55
C ASP A 76 -16.15 21.22 -0.19
N ASN A 77 -15.70 20.52 0.85
CA ASN A 77 -15.97 20.81 2.27
C ASN A 77 -14.75 20.37 3.07
N ALA A 78 -14.18 21.27 3.87
CA ALA A 78 -12.92 21.03 4.58
C ALA A 78 -13.01 19.95 5.67
N GLU A 79 -14.18 19.76 6.28
CA GLU A 79 -14.40 18.77 7.33
C GLU A 79 -15.69 18.00 7.10
N VAL A 80 -15.62 16.68 7.21
CA VAL A 80 -16.77 15.80 7.13
C VAL A 80 -16.69 14.69 8.17
N ASN A 81 -17.73 14.58 8.98
CA ASN A 81 -17.93 13.48 9.92
C ASN A 81 -19.23 12.76 9.57
N GLY A 82 -19.15 11.54 9.07
CA GLY A 82 -20.33 10.76 8.69
C GLY A 82 -20.20 9.97 7.40
N LEU A 83 -21.28 9.87 6.63
CA LEU A 83 -21.33 9.12 5.38
C LEU A 83 -21.04 10.04 4.20
N GLU A 84 -20.14 9.61 3.33
CA GLU A 84 -19.79 10.34 2.13
C GLU A 84 -19.87 9.50 0.87
N LEU A 85 -20.64 9.96 -0.12
CA LEU A 85 -20.75 9.32 -1.42
C LEU A 85 -20.37 10.32 -2.51
N GLY A 86 -19.50 9.95 -3.44
CA GLY A 86 -19.19 10.82 -4.58
C GLY A 86 -18.37 10.17 -5.68
N PHE A 87 -18.12 10.88 -6.78
CA PHE A 87 -17.22 10.38 -7.83
C PHE A 87 -15.78 10.78 -7.57
N TYR A 88 -15.51 12.08 -7.42
CA TYR A 88 -14.22 12.62 -6.99
C TYR A 88 -14.40 13.36 -5.66
N LYS A 89 -13.50 13.12 -4.72
CA LYS A 89 -13.51 13.80 -3.41
C LYS A 89 -12.28 14.66 -3.22
N THR A 90 -12.51 15.88 -2.76
CA THR A 90 -11.43 16.75 -2.27
C THR A 90 -10.92 16.32 -0.92
N PRO A 91 -9.67 16.70 -0.59
CA PRO A 91 -9.15 16.58 0.76
C PRO A 91 -10.13 17.16 1.78
N ALA A 92 -10.54 16.33 2.71
CA ALA A 92 -11.37 16.71 3.84
C ALA A 92 -10.87 15.96 5.08
N ASP A 93 -10.85 16.64 6.22
CA ASP A 93 -10.55 16.03 7.51
C ASP A 93 -11.80 15.42 8.13
N GLY A 94 -11.60 14.54 9.12
CA GLY A 94 -12.67 13.97 9.92
C GLY A 94 -12.82 12.46 9.74
N VAL A 95 -13.81 11.90 10.45
CA VAL A 95 -14.07 10.46 10.49
C VAL A 95 -15.24 10.12 9.58
N THR A 96 -14.95 9.39 8.50
CA THR A 96 -15.94 9.09 7.47
C THR A 96 -16.12 7.60 7.19
N VAL A 97 -17.32 7.24 6.78
CA VAL A 97 -17.55 6.06 5.93
C VAL A 97 -17.70 6.59 4.52
N GLN A 98 -16.75 6.30 3.65
CA GLN A 98 -16.66 6.89 2.32
C GLN A 98 -16.76 5.85 1.21
N CYS A 99 -17.60 6.12 0.21
CA CYS A 99 -17.59 5.44 -1.09
C CYS A 99 -17.31 6.45 -2.20
N ALA A 100 -16.28 6.21 -3.02
CA ALA A 100 -15.88 7.13 -4.09
C ALA A 100 -15.47 6.44 -5.39
N GLY A 101 -15.36 7.20 -6.47
CA GLY A 101 -14.55 6.82 -7.63
C GLY A 101 -13.06 6.99 -7.31
N VAL A 102 -12.66 8.22 -7.02
CA VAL A 102 -11.33 8.61 -6.52
C VAL A 102 -11.51 9.45 -5.25
N SER A 103 -10.71 9.18 -4.22
CA SER A 103 -10.70 9.97 -2.99
C SER A 103 -9.34 10.63 -2.77
N ALA A 104 -9.31 11.95 -2.63
CA ALA A 104 -8.19 12.66 -2.03
C ALA A 104 -8.52 12.93 -0.54
N GLN A 105 -7.55 12.70 0.34
CA GLN A 105 -7.71 12.79 1.79
C GLN A 105 -7.06 14.06 2.34
N GLY A 106 -7.68 14.61 3.38
CA GLY A 106 -7.08 15.67 4.21
C GLY A 106 -5.93 15.14 5.07
N GLU A 107 -5.30 16.01 5.83
CA GLU A 107 -4.20 15.67 6.72
C GLU A 107 -4.66 14.79 7.89
N ALA A 108 -5.88 15.00 8.38
CA ALA A 108 -6.50 14.31 9.50
C ALA A 108 -7.74 13.50 9.08
N ALA A 109 -7.72 12.94 7.87
CA ALA A 109 -8.77 12.04 7.39
C ALA A 109 -8.69 10.66 8.03
N GLY A 110 -9.83 10.09 8.41
CA GLY A 110 -9.89 8.73 8.94
C GLY A 110 -11.24 8.04 8.81
N GLY A 111 -11.30 6.79 9.24
CA GLY A 111 -12.51 5.94 9.22
C GLY A 111 -12.42 4.76 8.26
N LEU A 112 -13.43 4.58 7.40
CA LEU A 112 -13.52 3.51 6.41
C LEU A 112 -13.70 4.11 5.02
N GLY A 113 -12.77 3.85 4.11
CA GLY A 113 -12.89 4.28 2.73
C GLY A 113 -12.83 3.20 1.67
N VAL A 114 -13.73 3.30 0.69
CA VAL A 114 -13.80 2.43 -0.47
C VAL A 114 -13.81 3.30 -1.73
N SER A 115 -12.80 3.16 -2.57
CA SER A 115 -12.68 3.89 -3.84
C SER A 115 -12.62 2.93 -5.02
N ALA A 116 -13.38 3.20 -6.08
CA ALA A 116 -13.39 2.34 -7.27
C ALA A 116 -12.03 2.35 -8.01
N PHE A 117 -11.36 3.50 -8.06
CA PHE A 117 -10.07 3.67 -8.73
C PHE A 117 -8.95 3.85 -7.73
N GLY A 118 -8.99 4.91 -6.91
CA GLY A 118 -7.85 5.18 -6.04
C GLY A 118 -8.08 6.10 -4.87
N ASN A 119 -7.15 6.01 -3.91
CA ASN A 119 -7.03 6.88 -2.76
C ASN A 119 -5.70 7.66 -2.85
N VAL A 120 -5.73 8.94 -2.48
CA VAL A 120 -4.55 9.81 -2.41
C VAL A 120 -4.54 10.52 -1.06
N GLY A 121 -3.42 10.53 -0.34
CA GLY A 121 -3.25 11.23 0.93
C GLY A 121 -3.17 10.29 2.15
N GLY A 122 -2.82 10.85 3.30
CA GLY A 122 -2.77 10.13 4.57
C GLY A 122 -4.16 9.67 5.02
N PHE A 123 -4.21 8.61 5.82
CA PHE A 123 -5.48 8.08 6.31
C PHE A 123 -5.29 7.28 7.61
N SER A 124 -6.13 7.56 8.61
CA SER A 124 -6.21 6.75 9.83
C SER A 124 -7.46 5.86 9.81
N GLY A 125 -7.28 4.56 9.62
CA GLY A 125 -8.38 3.58 9.56
C GLY A 125 -8.19 2.54 8.48
N ILE A 126 -9.27 2.18 7.77
CA ILE A 126 -9.25 1.18 6.70
C ILE A 126 -9.56 1.85 5.37
N GLN A 127 -8.67 1.71 4.39
CA GLN A 127 -8.92 2.15 3.03
C GLN A 127 -8.73 1.03 2.02
N VAL A 128 -9.66 0.96 1.08
CA VAL A 128 -9.70 -0.01 -0.01
C VAL A 128 -9.82 0.76 -1.31
N SER A 129 -8.99 0.44 -2.30
CA SER A 129 -9.11 0.96 -3.65
C SER A 129 -9.03 -0.12 -4.72
N GLY A 130 -9.72 0.09 -5.83
CA GLY A 130 -9.70 -0.87 -6.94
C GLY A 130 -8.38 -0.94 -7.68
N VAL A 131 -7.66 0.18 -7.84
CA VAL A 131 -6.40 0.23 -8.62
C VAL A 131 -5.22 0.66 -7.76
N PHE A 132 -5.24 1.87 -7.20
CA PHE A 132 -4.08 2.44 -6.52
C PHE A 132 -4.43 3.08 -5.17
N ALA A 133 -3.53 3.07 -4.19
CA ALA A 133 -3.71 3.86 -2.98
C ALA A 133 -2.38 4.42 -2.55
N VAL A 134 -2.27 5.75 -2.51
CA VAL A 134 -0.98 6.40 -2.24
C VAL A 134 -1.03 7.59 -1.33
N SER A 135 -0.04 7.64 -0.47
CA SER A 135 0.13 8.65 0.55
C SER A 135 1.59 9.14 0.47
N GLY A 136 1.81 10.37 0.00
CA GLY A 136 3.16 10.97 -0.08
C GLY A 136 3.70 11.29 -1.48
N TRP A 137 2.88 11.22 -2.54
CA TRP A 137 3.36 11.38 -3.92
C TRP A 137 3.71 12.79 -4.41
N ALA A 138 3.38 13.86 -3.70
CA ALA A 138 3.61 15.20 -4.29
C ALA A 138 3.65 16.41 -3.35
N LEU A 139 3.28 16.34 -2.07
CA LEU A 139 3.10 17.58 -1.28
C LEU A 139 3.46 17.48 0.20
N ASP A 140 3.62 16.29 0.77
CA ASP A 140 3.90 16.16 2.20
C ASP A 140 4.61 14.83 2.52
N GLU A 141 5.87 14.91 2.94
CA GLU A 141 6.61 13.73 3.45
C GLU A 141 5.99 13.16 4.73
N ALA A 142 5.06 13.91 5.36
CA ALA A 142 4.35 13.50 6.56
C ALA A 142 3.14 12.59 6.30
N ALA A 143 2.72 12.38 5.05
CA ALA A 143 1.53 11.60 4.76
C ALA A 143 1.72 10.11 5.15
N SER A 144 1.03 9.69 6.21
CA SER A 144 1.11 8.34 6.76
C SER A 144 -0.21 7.60 6.67
N ILE A 145 -0.12 6.27 6.61
CA ILE A 145 -1.23 5.37 6.84
C ILE A 145 -1.12 4.79 8.24
N GLU A 146 -2.13 5.04 9.07
CA GLU A 146 -2.31 4.40 10.35
C GLU A 146 -3.51 3.45 10.25
N GLY A 147 -3.26 2.14 10.18
CA GLY A 147 -4.30 1.13 9.98
C GLY A 147 -4.06 0.26 8.75
N VAL A 148 -5.08 0.07 7.90
CA VAL A 148 -5.05 -0.86 6.77
C VAL A 148 -5.23 -0.13 5.46
N GLN A 149 -4.29 -0.30 4.52
CA GLN A 149 -4.41 0.16 3.14
C GLN A 149 -4.39 -1.02 2.18
N LEU A 150 -5.39 -1.07 1.30
CA LEU A 150 -5.58 -2.10 0.28
C LEU A 150 -5.75 -1.44 -1.09
N ALA A 151 -4.98 -1.87 -2.09
CA ALA A 151 -5.18 -1.48 -3.48
C ALA A 151 -5.04 -2.67 -4.43
N GLY A 152 -5.90 -2.74 -5.46
CA GLY A 152 -5.93 -3.88 -6.37
C GLY A 152 -4.70 -4.03 -7.28
N VAL A 153 -3.93 -2.97 -7.52
CA VAL A 153 -2.69 -3.03 -8.33
C VAL A 153 -1.49 -2.60 -7.50
N PHE A 154 -1.47 -1.36 -7.01
CA PHE A 154 -0.29 -0.86 -6.30
C PHE A 154 -0.57 0.11 -5.17
N THR A 155 0.33 0.09 -4.19
CA THR A 155 0.38 1.05 -3.09
C THR A 155 1.77 1.66 -3.00
N GLU A 156 1.83 2.93 -2.64
CA GLU A 156 3.06 3.65 -2.35
C GLU A 156 2.78 4.57 -1.17
N THR A 157 3.60 4.54 -0.13
CA THR A 157 3.28 5.27 1.10
C THR A 157 4.53 5.74 1.81
N GLY A 158 4.59 6.99 2.26
CA GLY A 158 5.72 7.48 3.05
C GLY A 158 5.94 6.64 4.31
N ALA A 159 4.95 6.58 5.19
CA ALA A 159 4.99 5.77 6.41
C ALA A 159 3.73 4.95 6.63
N VAL A 160 3.89 3.68 6.96
CA VAL A 160 2.79 2.76 7.30
C VAL A 160 2.95 2.30 8.75
N SER A 161 1.93 2.53 9.57
CA SER A 161 1.76 1.93 10.89
C SER A 161 0.53 1.02 10.84
N GLY A 162 0.74 -0.29 10.64
CA GLY A 162 -0.35 -1.25 10.44
C GLY A 162 -0.10 -2.22 9.28
N ALA A 163 -1.02 -2.31 8.32
CA ALA A 163 -0.94 -3.23 7.18
C ALA A 163 -1.11 -2.52 5.83
N GLN A 164 -0.22 -2.81 4.90
CA GLN A 164 -0.28 -2.32 3.52
C GLN A 164 -0.32 -3.50 2.56
N ILE A 165 -1.29 -3.51 1.66
CA ILE A 165 -1.56 -4.62 0.74
C ILE A 165 -1.75 -4.05 -0.67
N GLY A 166 -0.78 -4.31 -1.54
CA GLY A 166 -0.88 -4.07 -2.97
C GLY A 166 -1.15 -5.37 -3.72
N GLY A 167 -2.06 -5.35 -4.70
CA GLY A 167 -2.36 -6.56 -5.48
C GLY A 167 -1.13 -7.07 -6.25
N LEU A 168 -0.30 -6.19 -6.79
CA LEU A 168 0.99 -6.53 -7.41
C LEU A 168 2.16 -5.91 -6.65
N VAL A 169 2.10 -4.61 -6.36
CA VAL A 169 3.24 -3.88 -5.79
C VAL A 169 2.85 -3.14 -4.52
N ALA A 170 3.65 -3.27 -3.47
CA ALA A 170 3.55 -2.41 -2.29
C ALA A 170 4.89 -1.77 -1.97
N CYS A 171 4.90 -0.44 -1.96
CA CYS A 171 6.08 0.36 -1.66
C CYS A 171 5.83 1.23 -0.44
N ALA A 172 6.84 1.34 0.42
CA ALA A 172 6.82 2.38 1.44
C ALA A 172 8.21 2.88 1.79
N SER A 173 8.34 4.07 2.38
CA SER A 173 9.63 4.45 2.96
C SER A 173 9.83 3.77 4.31
N ARG A 174 8.84 3.84 5.20
CA ARG A 174 8.88 3.17 6.52
C ARG A 174 7.66 2.31 6.77
N VAL A 175 7.88 1.11 7.30
CA VAL A 175 6.84 0.15 7.66
C VAL A 175 7.01 -0.28 9.10
N ALA A 176 6.03 0.01 9.94
CA ALA A 176 5.85 -0.57 11.26
C ALA A 176 4.62 -1.48 11.22
N GLY A 177 4.82 -2.76 10.88
CA GLY A 177 3.74 -3.73 10.71
C GLY A 177 3.95 -4.68 9.52
N LEU A 178 2.92 -4.87 8.70
CA LEU A 178 2.90 -5.86 7.62
C LEU A 178 2.79 -5.22 6.23
N GLN A 179 3.56 -5.73 5.28
CA GLN A 179 3.46 -5.42 3.86
C GLN A 179 3.18 -6.67 3.05
N PHE A 180 2.26 -6.57 2.09
CA PHE A 180 1.97 -7.62 1.11
C PHE A 180 1.93 -7.04 -0.30
N GLY A 181 2.54 -7.74 -1.25
CA GLY A 181 2.52 -7.43 -2.67
C GLY A 181 2.49 -8.72 -3.48
N GLY A 182 1.55 -8.87 -4.42
CA GLY A 182 1.45 -10.12 -5.21
C GLY A 182 2.63 -10.38 -6.16
N TRP A 183 3.46 -9.37 -6.43
CA TRP A 183 4.70 -9.48 -7.20
C TRP A 183 5.89 -9.02 -6.36
N THR A 184 5.87 -7.75 -5.93
CA THR A 184 7.00 -7.12 -5.24
C THR A 184 6.54 -6.30 -4.03
N VAL A 185 7.33 -6.39 -2.96
CA VAL A 185 7.29 -5.40 -1.87
C VAL A 185 8.65 -4.73 -1.74
N ALA A 186 8.68 -3.41 -1.58
CA ALA A 186 9.90 -2.64 -1.45
C ALA A 186 9.78 -1.58 -0.33
N ALA A 187 10.78 -1.50 0.56
CA ALA A 187 10.80 -0.44 1.56
C ALA A 187 12.19 0.01 1.98
N ASP A 188 12.33 1.22 2.50
CA ASP A 188 13.63 1.64 3.06
C ASP A 188 13.81 0.98 4.43
N GLU A 189 12.82 1.08 5.31
CA GLU A 189 12.85 0.46 6.64
C GLU A 189 11.60 -0.38 6.92
N VAL A 190 11.83 -1.59 7.44
CA VAL A 190 10.79 -2.53 7.85
C VAL A 190 11.02 -2.96 9.28
N ARG A 191 10.03 -2.70 10.14
CA ARG A 191 9.89 -3.28 11.48
C ARG A 191 8.62 -4.13 11.49
N GLY A 192 8.75 -5.44 11.30
CA GLY A 192 7.62 -6.35 11.20
C GLY A 192 7.78 -7.40 10.10
N GLY A 193 6.94 -7.37 9.05
CA GLY A 193 6.91 -8.43 8.04
C GLY A 193 6.67 -7.94 6.62
N GLN A 194 7.39 -8.51 5.66
CA GLN A 194 7.21 -8.32 4.23
C GLN A 194 6.87 -9.65 3.56
N LEU A 195 5.78 -9.67 2.79
CA LEU A 195 5.28 -10.81 2.03
C LEU A 195 5.23 -10.43 0.55
N GLY A 196 6.30 -10.70 -0.17
CA GLY A 196 6.39 -10.48 -1.62
C GLY A 196 5.99 -11.73 -2.38
N GLY A 197 5.10 -11.65 -3.37
CA GLY A 197 4.69 -12.82 -4.13
C GLY A 197 5.86 -13.45 -4.88
N LEU A 198 6.74 -12.65 -5.48
CA LEU A 198 8.00 -13.10 -6.07
C LEU A 198 9.22 -12.51 -5.37
N THR A 199 9.20 -11.21 -5.06
CA THR A 199 10.37 -10.54 -4.50
C THR A 199 10.03 -9.63 -3.33
N SER A 200 10.96 -9.54 -2.38
CA SER A 200 10.94 -8.58 -1.28
C SER A 200 12.29 -7.88 -1.20
N GLY A 201 12.28 -6.55 -1.15
CA GLY A 201 13.49 -5.73 -1.03
C GLY A 201 13.37 -4.72 0.08
N ALA A 202 14.42 -4.56 0.88
CA ALA A 202 14.50 -3.43 1.79
C ALA A 202 15.91 -2.99 2.14
N ALA A 203 16.10 -1.72 2.48
CA ALA A 203 17.40 -1.28 2.98
C ALA A 203 17.65 -1.81 4.40
N ARG A 204 16.65 -1.76 5.27
CA ARG A 204 16.74 -2.29 6.64
C ARG A 204 15.51 -3.12 7.00
N VAL A 205 15.75 -4.31 7.53
CA VAL A 205 14.71 -5.22 8.01
C VAL A 205 15.01 -5.63 9.44
N ASP A 206 14.11 -5.29 10.36
CA ASP A 206 14.00 -5.91 11.69
C ASP A 206 12.70 -6.74 11.70
N GLY A 207 12.79 -8.01 11.33
CA GLY A 207 11.60 -8.84 11.13
C GLY A 207 11.72 -10.00 10.13
N LEU A 208 10.62 -10.31 9.45
CA LEU A 208 10.49 -11.40 8.49
C LEU A 208 10.36 -10.87 7.06
N GLN A 209 11.19 -11.35 6.15
CA GLN A 209 10.94 -11.30 4.71
C GLN A 209 10.58 -12.70 4.24
N LEU A 210 9.52 -12.79 3.44
CA LEU A 210 9.11 -14.02 2.79
C LEU A 210 8.70 -13.73 1.36
N SER A 211 9.25 -14.50 0.43
CA SER A 211 8.86 -14.46 -0.97
C SER A 211 8.97 -15.80 -1.68
N ALA A 212 8.40 -15.92 -2.88
CA ALA A 212 8.57 -17.17 -3.64
C ALA A 212 9.97 -17.29 -4.27
N ALA A 213 10.64 -16.17 -4.61
CA ALA A 213 11.89 -16.21 -5.34
C ALA A 213 13.05 -15.52 -4.61
N VAL A 214 12.93 -14.22 -4.32
CA VAL A 214 14.09 -13.42 -3.88
C VAL A 214 13.76 -12.52 -2.71
N ASP A 215 14.51 -12.67 -1.62
CA ASP A 215 14.55 -11.69 -0.54
C ASP A 215 15.89 -10.95 -0.54
N LEU A 216 15.85 -9.62 -0.52
CA LEU A 216 17.01 -8.74 -0.49
C LEU A 216 16.92 -7.79 0.70
N ALA A 217 18.02 -7.70 1.46
CA ALA A 217 18.19 -6.69 2.48
C ALA A 217 19.61 -6.13 2.47
N ARG A 218 19.78 -4.82 2.66
CA ARG A 218 21.11 -4.27 2.95
C ARG A 218 21.53 -4.58 4.38
N SER A 219 20.61 -4.40 5.33
CA SER A 219 20.76 -4.77 6.73
C SER A 219 19.58 -5.63 7.17
N LEU A 220 19.86 -6.85 7.65
CA LEU A 220 18.88 -7.81 8.13
C LEU A 220 19.14 -8.16 9.59
N ARG A 221 18.10 -8.00 10.40
CA ARG A 221 17.95 -8.59 11.71
C ARG A 221 16.65 -9.38 11.74
N GLY A 222 16.73 -10.70 11.62
CA GLY A 222 15.54 -11.54 11.57
C GLY A 222 15.64 -12.66 10.55
N VAL A 223 14.61 -12.89 9.75
CA VAL A 223 14.51 -14.09 8.90
C VAL A 223 14.19 -13.71 7.45
N GLN A 224 14.92 -14.30 6.50
CA GLN A 224 14.59 -14.33 5.07
C GLN A 224 14.22 -15.75 4.64
N LEU A 225 13.08 -15.91 3.98
CA LEU A 225 12.53 -17.18 3.52
C LEU A 225 12.10 -17.04 2.07
N SER A 226 12.91 -17.59 1.16
CA SER A 226 12.59 -17.57 -0.26
C SER A 226 12.84 -18.91 -0.94
N GLY A 227 12.26 -19.11 -2.13
CA GLY A 227 12.49 -20.32 -2.90
C GLY A 227 13.87 -20.38 -3.55
N LEU A 228 14.39 -19.24 -4.04
CA LEU A 228 15.62 -19.21 -4.84
C LEU A 228 16.78 -18.57 -4.11
N THR A 229 16.65 -17.31 -3.69
CA THR A 229 17.82 -16.54 -3.23
C THR A 229 17.48 -15.58 -2.11
N ASN A 230 18.25 -15.67 -1.03
CA ASN A 230 18.29 -14.66 0.02
C ASN A 230 19.62 -13.93 -0.03
N VAL A 231 19.59 -12.60 -0.02
CA VAL A 231 20.79 -11.77 0.00
C VAL A 231 20.70 -10.77 1.15
N ALA A 232 21.76 -10.71 1.95
CA ALA A 232 21.93 -9.72 3.00
C ALA A 232 23.33 -9.10 2.92
N GLY A 233 23.42 -7.76 2.91
CA GLY A 233 24.70 -7.07 3.06
C GLY A 233 25.27 -7.32 4.46
N ASP A 234 24.51 -6.91 5.47
CA ASP A 234 24.86 -6.97 6.89
C ASP A 234 23.82 -7.77 7.69
N MET A 235 24.29 -8.77 8.44
CA MET A 235 23.55 -9.57 9.43
C MET A 235 24.20 -9.54 10.83
N ALA A 236 24.89 -8.46 11.20
CA ALA A 236 25.53 -8.32 12.52
C ALA A 236 24.50 -8.40 13.67
N GLY A 237 23.26 -7.95 13.45
CA GLY A 237 22.15 -8.11 14.40
C GLY A 237 21.72 -9.56 14.66
N GLY A 238 22.23 -10.51 13.89
CA GLY A 238 21.78 -11.91 13.87
C GLY A 238 20.67 -12.12 12.85
N GLY A 239 20.75 -13.21 12.08
CA GLY A 239 19.72 -13.56 11.13
C GLY A 239 19.63 -15.05 10.78
N MET A 240 18.56 -15.40 10.09
CA MET A 240 18.35 -16.71 9.49
C MET A 240 17.98 -16.55 8.02
N GLN A 241 18.65 -17.28 7.14
CA GLN A 241 18.30 -17.36 5.72
C GLN A 241 17.99 -18.80 5.34
N VAL A 242 16.83 -19.02 4.71
CA VAL A 242 16.44 -20.31 4.13
C VAL A 242 16.00 -20.12 2.69
N SER A 243 16.76 -20.67 1.75
CA SER A 243 16.45 -20.68 0.31
C SER A 243 17.38 -21.65 -0.43
N ALA A 244 17.27 -21.77 -1.76
CA ALA A 244 18.25 -22.55 -2.52
C ALA A 244 19.67 -21.97 -2.43
N VAL A 245 19.80 -20.63 -2.42
CA VAL A 245 21.07 -19.91 -2.34
C VAL A 245 21.00 -18.77 -1.33
N ASN A 246 21.79 -18.87 -0.27
CA ASN A 246 21.89 -17.82 0.73
C ASN A 246 23.22 -17.08 0.61
N VAL A 247 23.17 -15.76 0.53
CA VAL A 247 24.36 -14.89 0.42
C VAL A 247 24.35 -13.87 1.55
N VAL A 248 25.50 -13.76 2.20
CA VAL A 248 25.77 -12.72 3.19
C VAL A 248 27.14 -12.10 2.96
N GLU A 249 27.22 -10.78 2.99
CA GLU A 249 28.52 -10.11 2.96
C GLU A 249 29.18 -10.18 4.33
N ARG A 250 28.51 -9.71 5.38
CA ARG A 250 28.99 -9.78 6.76
C ARG A 250 27.87 -10.12 7.72
N GLY A 251 28.12 -10.93 8.74
CA GLY A 251 27.21 -11.02 9.87
C GLY A 251 27.28 -12.34 10.62
N ARG A 252 26.23 -12.60 11.41
CA ARG A 252 26.11 -13.83 12.20
C ARG A 252 24.74 -14.46 12.07
N GLY A 253 24.68 -15.78 12.19
CA GLY A 253 23.39 -16.45 12.13
C GLY A 253 23.39 -17.89 11.65
N PHE A 254 22.31 -18.25 10.97
CA PHE A 254 22.07 -19.58 10.41
C PHE A 254 21.69 -19.47 8.93
N GLN A 255 22.29 -20.31 8.09
CA GLN A 255 21.92 -20.43 6.68
C GLN A 255 21.61 -21.89 6.35
N LEU A 256 20.47 -22.11 5.69
CA LEU A 256 20.05 -23.41 5.17
C LEU A 256 19.71 -23.31 3.69
N GLY A 257 20.42 -24.08 2.87
CA GLY A 257 20.19 -24.06 1.42
C GLY A 257 20.99 -25.09 0.65
N VAL A 258 20.92 -25.04 -0.68
CA VAL A 258 21.81 -25.86 -1.53
C VAL A 258 23.22 -25.25 -1.50
N VAL A 259 23.30 -23.92 -1.63
CA VAL A 259 24.54 -23.16 -1.54
C VAL A 259 24.38 -22.08 -0.47
N ASN A 260 25.33 -22.01 0.45
CA ASN A 260 25.45 -20.92 1.41
C ASN A 260 26.80 -20.23 1.18
N ALA A 261 26.80 -18.91 1.03
CA ALA A 261 27.99 -18.12 0.78
C ALA A 261 28.05 -16.91 1.71
N GLY A 262 29.17 -16.77 2.41
CA GLY A 262 29.48 -15.67 3.31
C GLY A 262 30.87 -15.14 3.07
N ARG A 263 31.09 -13.82 3.11
CA ARG A 263 32.46 -13.28 3.15
C ARG A 263 33.01 -13.35 4.57
N ASP A 264 32.36 -12.64 5.48
CA ASP A 264 32.67 -12.55 6.91
C ASP A 264 31.46 -13.05 7.71
N PHE A 265 31.34 -14.37 7.89
CA PHE A 265 30.18 -14.98 8.53
C PHE A 265 30.54 -15.75 9.80
N ASN A 266 29.88 -15.43 10.91
CA ASN A 266 29.99 -16.14 12.18
C ASN A 266 28.69 -16.90 12.46
N GLY A 267 28.68 -18.21 12.26
CA GLY A 267 27.44 -18.97 12.34
C GLY A 267 27.51 -20.36 11.76
N LEU A 268 26.34 -20.99 11.63
CA LEU A 268 26.18 -22.33 11.07
C LEU A 268 25.59 -22.24 9.65
N GLN A 269 26.24 -22.91 8.70
CA GLN A 269 25.74 -23.11 7.35
C GLN A 269 25.48 -24.59 7.13
N ILE A 270 24.27 -24.95 6.67
CA ILE A 270 23.91 -26.31 6.26
C ILE A 270 23.49 -26.29 4.80
N GLY A 271 24.18 -27.08 3.98
CA GLY A 271 23.91 -27.14 2.55
C GLY A 271 24.88 -28.01 1.78
N VAL A 272 24.61 -28.26 0.50
CA VAL A 272 25.49 -29.06 -0.36
C VAL A 272 26.87 -28.41 -0.44
N LEU A 273 26.92 -27.09 -0.58
CA LEU A 273 28.14 -26.30 -0.61
C LEU A 273 28.02 -25.10 0.35
N ASN A 274 28.97 -24.99 1.27
CA ASN A 274 29.00 -23.93 2.27
C ASN A 274 30.34 -23.20 2.20
N ILE A 275 30.30 -21.89 2.00
CA ILE A 275 31.46 -21.04 1.77
C ILE A 275 31.46 -19.93 2.80
N ILE A 276 32.58 -19.80 3.52
CA ILE A 276 32.85 -18.71 4.47
C ILE A 276 34.24 -18.19 4.13
N ARG A 277 34.35 -17.24 3.19
CA ARG A 277 35.62 -16.85 2.55
C ARG A 277 36.72 -16.54 3.56
N ASN A 278 36.44 -15.70 4.55
CA ASN A 278 37.38 -15.28 5.58
C ASN A 278 37.24 -16.11 6.87
N GLY A 279 36.59 -17.27 6.78
CA GLY A 279 36.38 -18.17 7.89
C GLY A 279 37.56 -19.13 8.11
N PRO A 280 37.57 -19.82 9.26
CA PRO A 280 38.61 -20.81 9.58
C PRO A 280 38.69 -21.95 8.56
N ILE A 281 37.55 -22.32 7.98
CA ILE A 281 37.44 -23.32 6.92
C ILE A 281 36.65 -22.70 5.76
N PRO A 282 37.35 -22.24 4.71
CA PRO A 282 36.71 -21.44 3.66
C PRO A 282 35.59 -22.15 2.89
N VAL A 283 35.70 -23.46 2.70
CA VAL A 283 34.71 -24.27 1.96
C VAL A 283 34.51 -25.61 2.66
N MET A 284 33.25 -25.99 2.90
CA MET A 284 32.89 -27.31 3.43
C MET A 284 31.62 -27.85 2.77
N PRO A 285 31.59 -29.14 2.38
CA PRO A 285 30.35 -29.83 2.04
C PRO A 285 29.48 -30.05 3.29
N ILE A 286 28.16 -30.09 3.09
CA ILE A 286 27.13 -30.48 4.09
C ILE A 286 26.97 -29.49 5.25
N VAL A 287 28.03 -29.21 6.01
CA VAL A 287 28.01 -28.32 7.18
C VAL A 287 29.29 -27.47 7.22
N ASN A 288 29.15 -26.16 7.47
CA ASN A 288 30.26 -25.28 7.82
C ASN A 288 29.95 -24.42 9.05
N PHE A 289 30.99 -24.02 9.77
CA PHE A 289 30.92 -23.13 10.91
C PHE A 289 31.95 -22.02 10.78
N GLY A 290 31.51 -20.78 10.93
CA GLY A 290 32.37 -19.61 10.97
C GLY A 290 32.47 -19.05 12.38
N TRP A 291 33.66 -18.64 12.80
CA TRP A 291 33.90 -17.94 14.06
C TRP A 291 35.15 -17.05 13.96
N GLY A 292 35.23 -16.04 14.83
CA GLY A 292 36.42 -15.20 14.98
C GLY A 292 36.59 -14.08 13.95
N GLY A 293 35.68 -13.97 12.98
CA GLY A 293 35.65 -12.83 12.05
C GLY A 293 35.10 -11.58 12.73
N ASP A 294 35.62 -10.41 12.34
CA ASP A 294 35.14 -9.12 12.83
C ASP A 294 33.84 -8.72 12.12
N VAL A 295 32.75 -9.33 12.58
CA VAL A 295 31.40 -9.12 12.04
C VAL A 295 30.71 -7.91 12.65
N ASP A 296 31.22 -7.41 13.77
CA ASP A 296 30.65 -6.30 14.52
C ASP A 296 31.42 -4.97 14.27
N SER A 297 32.64 -4.99 13.71
CA SER A 297 33.37 -3.77 13.33
C SER A 297 33.22 -3.39 11.87
N GLY A 298 33.00 -2.11 11.65
CA GLY A 298 32.66 -1.51 10.36
C GLY A 298 31.57 -0.47 10.60
N PRO A 299 31.46 0.59 9.77
CA PRO A 299 30.27 1.41 9.84
C PRO A 299 29.08 0.47 9.63
N ALA A 300 28.17 0.39 10.60
CA ALA A 300 26.82 -0.05 10.32
C ALA A 300 26.33 0.93 9.25
N GLY A 301 26.49 0.56 7.98
CA GLY A 301 26.28 1.49 6.87
C GLY A 301 24.92 2.12 7.11
N GLU A 302 24.84 3.45 7.04
CA GLU A 302 23.53 4.08 6.88
C GLU A 302 22.94 3.42 5.65
N ALA A 303 22.03 2.47 5.88
CA ALA A 303 21.31 1.84 4.81
C ALA A 303 20.49 2.96 4.20
N GLY A 304 20.98 3.52 3.09
CA GLY A 304 20.30 4.52 2.29
C GLY A 304 18.91 4.06 1.87
N SER A 305 18.23 4.87 1.09
CA SER A 305 16.97 4.44 0.50
C SER A 305 17.21 3.32 -0.53
N ILE A 306 16.26 2.41 -0.66
CA ILE A 306 16.22 1.55 -1.84
C ILE A 306 15.65 2.36 -3.01
N ASP A 307 16.26 2.29 -4.21
CA ASP A 307 15.60 2.83 -5.39
C ASP A 307 14.43 1.90 -5.75
N LYS A 308 13.23 2.32 -5.34
CA LYS A 308 12.01 1.53 -5.50
C LYS A 308 11.69 1.29 -6.98
N GLN A 309 11.98 2.24 -7.87
CA GLN A 309 11.65 2.13 -9.28
C GLN A 309 12.58 1.13 -9.97
N GLU A 310 13.88 1.25 -9.70
CA GLU A 310 14.86 0.31 -10.22
C GLU A 310 14.64 -1.09 -9.68
N PHE A 311 14.38 -1.23 -8.37
CA PHE A 311 14.11 -2.52 -7.74
C PHE A 311 12.87 -3.20 -8.34
N ILE A 312 11.78 -2.45 -8.57
CA ILE A 312 10.58 -3.00 -9.24
C ILE A 312 10.92 -3.42 -10.68
N GLY A 313 11.63 -2.59 -11.43
CA GLY A 313 12.05 -2.92 -12.81
C GLY A 313 12.90 -4.19 -12.87
N ALA A 314 13.87 -4.30 -11.97
CA ALA A 314 14.72 -5.48 -11.80
C ALA A 314 13.91 -6.70 -11.34
N SER A 315 12.89 -6.52 -10.49
CA SER A 315 12.07 -7.62 -9.96
C SER A 315 11.31 -8.40 -11.04
N ILE A 316 11.06 -7.79 -12.19
CA ILE A 316 10.41 -8.44 -13.34
C ILE A 316 11.30 -9.56 -13.89
N ILE A 317 12.62 -9.32 -13.92
CA ILE A 317 13.63 -10.27 -14.38
C ILE A 317 14.32 -10.98 -13.22
N ALA A 318 14.11 -10.54 -11.98
CA ALA A 318 14.82 -11.02 -10.80
C ALA A 318 14.76 -12.54 -10.59
N PRO A 319 13.67 -13.29 -10.90
CA PRO A 319 13.72 -14.75 -10.80
C PRO A 319 14.73 -15.37 -11.79
N VAL A 320 14.87 -14.78 -12.98
CA VAL A 320 15.85 -15.19 -14.00
C VAL A 320 17.25 -14.70 -13.61
N ALA A 321 17.35 -13.46 -13.13
CA ALA A 321 18.59 -12.89 -12.63
C ALA A 321 19.05 -13.58 -11.34
N ALA A 322 18.18 -14.11 -10.49
CA ALA A 322 18.52 -14.85 -9.26
C ALA A 322 19.18 -16.19 -9.58
N ALA A 323 18.79 -16.84 -10.68
CA ALA A 323 19.54 -17.97 -11.23
C ALA A 323 20.96 -17.55 -11.68
N VAL A 324 21.13 -16.30 -12.13
CA VAL A 324 22.43 -15.71 -12.47
C VAL A 324 23.17 -15.21 -11.21
N VAL A 325 22.51 -14.66 -10.20
CA VAL A 325 23.07 -14.25 -8.90
C VAL A 325 23.54 -15.48 -8.13
N SER A 326 22.86 -16.62 -8.28
CA SER A 326 23.34 -17.94 -7.82
C SER A 326 24.68 -18.32 -8.46
N LEU A 327 24.92 -17.91 -9.71
CA LEU A 327 26.21 -18.03 -10.39
C LEU A 327 27.23 -16.97 -9.90
N TYR A 328 26.77 -15.76 -9.53
CA TYR A 328 27.60 -14.71 -8.94
C TYR A 328 27.99 -14.96 -7.49
N ALA A 329 27.19 -15.65 -6.68
CA ALA A 329 27.56 -16.09 -5.33
C ALA A 329 28.82 -16.98 -5.37
N LEU A 330 29.00 -17.76 -6.44
CA LEU A 330 30.23 -18.48 -6.73
C LEU A 330 31.37 -17.53 -7.15
N LEU A 331 31.11 -16.46 -7.89
CA LEU A 331 32.13 -15.45 -8.27
C LEU A 331 32.59 -14.60 -7.07
N ILE A 332 31.67 -14.25 -6.15
CA ILE A 332 31.93 -13.64 -4.83
C ILE A 332 32.65 -14.61 -3.89
N ALA A 333 32.65 -15.93 -4.16
CA ALA A 333 33.48 -16.90 -3.45
C ALA A 333 34.91 -17.00 -4.02
N TYR A 334 35.07 -16.83 -5.34
CA TYR A 334 36.38 -16.97 -6.02
C TYR A 334 37.15 -15.66 -6.26
N GLY A 335 36.54 -14.50 -6.00
CA GLY A 335 37.25 -13.21 -5.98
C GLY A 335 37.48 -12.67 -7.39
N VAL A 336 36.62 -13.09 -8.30
CA VAL A 336 36.77 -12.80 -9.73
C VAL A 336 36.09 -11.49 -10.11
N SER A 337 35.25 -10.89 -9.25
CA SER A 337 34.76 -9.54 -9.51
C SER A 337 34.32 -8.73 -8.28
N GLU A 338 34.58 -7.42 -8.34
CA GLU A 338 33.99 -6.37 -7.48
C GLU A 338 32.49 -6.14 -7.78
N THR A 339 31.88 -6.91 -8.68
CA THR A 339 30.51 -6.65 -9.19
C THR A 339 29.40 -7.15 -8.25
N GLY A 340 29.73 -7.96 -7.25
CA GLY A 340 28.77 -8.42 -6.24
C GLY A 340 28.34 -7.31 -5.28
N SER A 341 29.26 -6.41 -4.91
CA SER A 341 28.92 -5.17 -4.22
C SER A 341 28.13 -4.24 -5.14
N CYS A 342 28.47 -4.18 -6.44
CA CYS A 342 27.74 -3.35 -7.39
C CYS A 342 26.24 -3.65 -7.46
N MET A 343 25.75 -4.89 -7.31
CA MET A 343 24.29 -5.12 -7.42
C MET A 343 23.51 -4.73 -6.16
N VAL A 344 24.15 -4.77 -4.99
CA VAL A 344 23.61 -4.17 -3.76
C VAL A 344 23.70 -2.64 -3.95
N ASP A 345 24.89 -2.10 -4.24
CA ASP A 345 25.12 -0.66 -4.41
C ASP A 345 24.33 -0.01 -5.57
N ASP A 346 23.99 -0.75 -6.63
CA ASP A 346 23.21 -0.26 -7.77
C ASP A 346 21.74 -0.07 -7.38
N TRP A 347 21.24 -0.82 -6.38
CA TRP A 347 19.83 -0.76 -5.96
C TRP A 347 19.60 0.10 -4.69
N PHE A 348 20.66 0.69 -4.11
CA PHE A 348 20.68 1.17 -2.73
C PHE A 348 21.47 2.47 -2.51
#